data_AF-A0A962V118-F1
#
_entry.id   AF-A0A962V118-F1
#
_cell.length_a   1.000
_cell.length_b   1.000
_cell.length_c   1.000
_cell.angle_alpha   90.00
_cell.angle_beta   90.00
_cell.angle_gamma   90.00
#
_symmetry.space_group_name_H-M   'P 1'
#
loop_
_entity.id
_entity.type
_entity.pdbx_description
1 polymer ?
#
loop_
_entity_poly.entity_id
_entity_poly.type
_entity_poly.pdbx_seq_one_letter_code
_entity_poly.pdbx_strand_id
1 'polypeptide(L)'
;MALTLTIISYHQTSLEQATAKTLNQGRLTLGRAPDNDWVLPDPEMILSKSHCCIERRDDGYYITDTSTNGVFINHSEQRLGRGNSVKLNAQDVISLGDYEINVSLGDAPGVPAMQSPGPTPVAEPDFLDMGEPEPQWGRQQAGAAADFDADFNEIAPPDSMADDEDPLGLDADAQDQAEPSWGQYSEP
;
A
#
# COMPACT_ATOMS: atom_id res chain seq x y z
N MET A 1 -23.06 -7.36 10.93
CA MET A 1 -22.32 -6.84 9.76
C MET A 1 -20.89 -7.35 9.82
N ALA A 2 -20.55 -8.22 8.88
CA ALA A 2 -19.21 -8.75 8.66
C ALA A 2 -18.49 -7.92 7.59
N LEU A 3 -17.16 -7.84 7.69
CA LEU A 3 -16.30 -7.29 6.65
C LEU A 3 -15.74 -8.44 5.83
N THR A 4 -16.04 -8.48 4.54
CA THR A 4 -15.44 -9.42 3.59
C THR A 4 -14.43 -8.68 2.74
N LEU A 5 -13.24 -9.23 2.64
CA LEU A 5 -12.16 -8.73 1.81
C LEU A 5 -11.95 -9.71 0.67
N THR A 6 -11.86 -9.20 -0.55
CA THR A 6 -11.70 -10.02 -1.76
C THR A 6 -10.55 -9.48 -2.60
N ILE A 7 -9.61 -10.33 -2.97
CA ILE A 7 -8.52 -9.98 -3.88
C ILE A 7 -9.10 -9.84 -5.29
N ILE A 8 -9.00 -8.65 -5.87
CA ILE A 8 -9.47 -8.32 -7.23
C ILE A 8 -8.39 -8.66 -8.24
N SER A 9 -7.14 -8.32 -7.94
CA SER A 9 -6.02 -8.46 -8.85
C SER A 9 -4.74 -8.82 -8.08
N TYR A 10 -3.99 -9.77 -8.63
CA TYR A 10 -2.61 -10.07 -8.26
C TYR A 10 -1.95 -10.82 -9.42
N HIS A 11 -0.72 -10.45 -9.78
CA HIS A 11 -0.04 -10.97 -10.97
C HIS A 11 0.44 -12.44 -10.84
N GLN A 12 0.37 -13.07 -9.65
CA GLN A 12 0.93 -14.41 -9.42
C GLN A 12 0.12 -15.25 -8.40
N THR A 13 -1.20 -15.30 -8.50
CA THR A 13 -2.01 -16.05 -7.53
C THR A 13 -1.76 -17.57 -7.65
N SER A 14 -1.00 -18.12 -6.69
CA SER A 14 -0.89 -19.57 -6.49
C SER A 14 -2.23 -20.12 -6.00
N LEU A 15 -2.69 -21.21 -6.64
CA LEU A 15 -4.04 -21.78 -6.47
C LEU A 15 -4.39 -22.28 -5.05
N GLU A 16 -3.44 -22.28 -4.11
CA GLU A 16 -3.60 -22.91 -2.79
C GLU A 16 -4.15 -21.99 -1.70
N GLN A 17 -4.42 -20.71 -1.99
CA GLN A 17 -4.82 -19.75 -0.96
C GLN A 17 -6.19 -19.11 -1.17
N ALA A 18 -6.78 -18.71 -0.04
CA ALA A 18 -8.06 -18.03 -0.03
C ALA A 18 -7.94 -16.63 -0.64
N THR A 19 -8.64 -16.41 -1.76
CA THR A 19 -8.76 -15.10 -2.43
C THR A 19 -9.74 -14.17 -1.72
N ALA A 20 -10.46 -14.65 -0.71
CA ALA A 20 -11.29 -13.82 0.14
C ALA A 20 -11.21 -14.24 1.61
N LYS A 21 -11.35 -13.27 2.51
CA LYS A 21 -11.37 -13.47 3.95
C LYS A 21 -12.47 -12.62 4.59
N THR A 22 -13.21 -13.22 5.52
CA THR A 22 -14.26 -12.52 6.26
C THR A 22 -13.84 -12.32 7.71
N LEU A 23 -14.01 -11.09 8.20
CA LEU A 23 -13.82 -10.68 9.59
C LEU A 23 -15.19 -10.32 10.18
N ASN A 24 -15.62 -11.08 11.19
CA ASN A 24 -16.85 -10.80 11.93
C ASN A 24 -16.59 -9.94 13.18
N GLN A 25 -15.55 -10.29 13.94
CA GLN A 25 -15.18 -9.66 15.21
C GLN A 25 -13.68 -9.79 15.45
N GLY A 26 -13.12 -8.94 16.31
CA GLY A 26 -11.69 -8.96 16.67
C GLY A 26 -10.83 -8.21 15.64
N ARG A 27 -9.63 -8.75 15.37
CA ARG A 27 -8.68 -8.22 14.41
C ARG A 27 -8.27 -9.26 13.38
N LEU A 28 -7.91 -8.79 12.20
CA LEU A 28 -7.40 -9.57 11.09
C LEU A 28 -6.06 -8.97 10.68
N THR A 29 -5.00 -9.75 10.74
CA THR A 29 -3.68 -9.36 10.25
C THR A 29 -3.47 -9.83 8.81
N LEU A 30 -2.84 -8.98 7.99
CA LEU A 30 -2.52 -9.27 6.60
C LEU A 30 -1.04 -9.05 6.36
N GLY A 31 -0.40 -9.96 5.62
CA GLY A 31 1.00 -9.82 5.21
C GLY A 31 1.58 -11.11 4.65
N ARG A 32 2.87 -11.07 4.28
CA ARG A 32 3.53 -12.23 3.67
C ARG A 32 3.90 -13.35 4.63
N ALA A 33 3.95 -13.08 5.94
CA ALA A 33 4.30 -14.11 6.90
C ALA A 33 3.14 -15.10 7.08
N PRO A 34 3.44 -16.41 7.24
CA PRO A 34 2.41 -17.43 7.45
C PRO A 34 1.70 -17.32 8.81
N ASP A 35 2.20 -16.47 9.72
CA ASP A 35 1.63 -16.23 11.04
C ASP A 35 0.42 -15.26 11.01
N ASN A 36 0.19 -14.58 9.88
CA ASN A 36 -0.96 -13.68 9.76
C ASN A 36 -2.27 -14.44 9.52
N ASP A 37 -3.39 -13.84 9.94
CA ASP A 37 -4.72 -14.40 9.71
C ASP A 37 -5.05 -14.55 8.21
N TRP A 38 -4.52 -13.65 7.39
CA TRP A 38 -4.58 -13.74 5.94
C TRP A 38 -3.20 -13.54 5.34
N VAL A 39 -2.67 -14.63 4.81
CA VAL A 39 -1.32 -14.69 4.24
C VAL A 39 -1.38 -14.31 2.76
N LEU A 40 -0.60 -13.31 2.37
CA LEU A 40 -0.47 -12.83 0.99
C LEU A 40 0.95 -13.15 0.49
N PRO A 41 1.13 -14.21 -0.31
CA PRO A 41 2.43 -14.77 -0.68
C PRO A 41 3.06 -13.90 -1.74
N ASP A 42 4.08 -13.19 -1.32
CA ASP A 42 4.71 -12.19 -2.13
C ASP A 42 6.18 -12.59 -2.38
N PRO A 43 6.48 -13.25 -3.51
CA PRO A 43 7.84 -13.63 -3.87
C PRO A 43 8.72 -12.42 -4.19
N GLU A 44 8.12 -11.30 -4.59
CA GLU A 44 8.82 -10.05 -4.89
C GLU A 44 9.25 -9.28 -3.63
N MET A 45 8.80 -9.72 -2.44
CA MET A 45 9.14 -9.14 -1.13
C MET A 45 8.75 -7.65 -0.98
N ILE A 46 7.75 -7.21 -1.72
CA ILE A 46 7.09 -5.90 -1.66
C ILE A 46 6.20 -5.80 -0.40
N LEU A 47 5.58 -6.90 0.03
CA LEU A 47 4.77 -6.94 1.25
C LEU A 47 5.63 -7.17 2.49
N SER A 48 5.32 -6.41 3.55
CA SER A 48 5.90 -6.65 4.87
C SER A 48 5.37 -7.94 5.50
N LYS A 49 6.14 -8.51 6.45
CA LYS A 49 5.76 -9.72 7.18
C LYS A 49 4.38 -9.58 7.80
N SER A 50 4.15 -8.49 8.53
CA SER A 50 2.82 -7.99 8.89
C SER A 50 2.69 -6.63 8.23
N HIS A 51 1.83 -6.54 7.23
CA HIS A 51 1.70 -5.37 6.36
C HIS A 51 0.63 -4.43 6.92
N CYS A 52 -0.56 -4.94 7.19
CA CYS A 52 -1.63 -4.16 7.80
C CYS A 52 -2.48 -5.01 8.74
N CYS A 53 -3.20 -4.32 9.63
CA CYS A 53 -4.11 -4.94 10.58
C CYS A 53 -5.46 -4.27 10.49
N ILE A 54 -6.51 -5.04 10.27
CA ILE A 54 -7.90 -4.58 10.28
C ILE A 54 -8.51 -4.97 11.61
N GLU A 55 -9.11 -4.01 12.31
CA GLU A 55 -9.73 -4.22 13.61
C GLU A 55 -11.20 -3.79 13.57
N ARG A 56 -12.07 -4.63 14.12
CA ARG A 56 -13.48 -4.29 14.34
C ARG A 56 -13.61 -3.53 15.66
N ARG A 57 -14.00 -2.27 15.56
CA ARG A 57 -14.37 -1.39 16.70
C ARG A 57 -15.89 -1.20 16.74
N ASP A 58 -16.39 -0.60 17.82
CA ASP A 58 -17.83 -0.37 18.03
C ASP A 58 -18.49 0.40 16.86
N ASP A 59 -17.78 1.39 16.32
CA ASP A 59 -18.30 2.31 15.28
C ASP A 59 -18.02 1.84 13.83
N GLY A 60 -17.12 0.87 13.62
CA GLY A 60 -16.64 0.58 12.27
C GLY A 60 -15.55 -0.48 12.20
N TYR A 61 -15.05 -0.70 10.99
CA TYR A 61 -13.81 -1.42 10.76
C TYR A 61 -12.71 -0.40 10.51
N TYR A 62 -11.55 -0.61 11.12
CA TYR A 62 -10.40 0.27 10.99
C TYR A 62 -9.22 -0.51 10.46
N ILE A 63 -8.58 -0.02 9.40
CA ILE A 63 -7.30 -0.55 8.94
C ILE A 63 -6.17 0.28 9.53
N THR A 64 -5.15 -0.41 10.01
CA THR A 64 -3.91 0.19 10.51
C THR A 64 -2.76 -0.25 9.63
N ASP A 65 -2.03 0.71 9.08
CA ASP A 65 -0.85 0.43 8.28
C ASP A 65 0.34 0.13 9.19
N THR A 66 1.00 -1.00 8.98
CA THR A 66 2.25 -1.38 9.68
C THR A 66 3.41 -1.62 8.70
N SER A 67 3.18 -1.33 7.42
CA SER A 67 4.05 -1.70 6.33
C SER A 67 5.21 -0.74 6.14
N THR A 68 6.21 -1.19 5.38
CA THR A 68 7.32 -0.36 4.93
C THR A 68 6.97 0.45 3.68
N ASN A 69 6.24 -0.15 2.72
CA ASN A 69 5.91 0.48 1.44
C ASN A 69 4.65 1.35 1.49
N GLY A 70 3.79 1.14 2.49
CA GLY A 70 2.55 1.88 2.69
C GLY A 70 1.33 1.14 2.18
N VAL A 71 0.20 1.46 2.81
CA VAL A 71 -1.15 1.05 2.39
C VAL A 71 -1.82 2.21 1.67
N PHE A 72 -2.42 1.95 0.52
CA PHE A 72 -3.20 2.93 -0.23
C PHE A 72 -4.69 2.57 -0.19
N ILE A 73 -5.56 3.58 -0.06
CA ILE A 73 -7.01 3.39 -0.03
C ILE A 73 -7.62 4.12 -1.22
N ASN A 74 -8.52 3.46 -1.95
CA ASN A 74 -9.21 3.96 -3.14
C ASN A 74 -8.27 4.54 -4.21
N HIS A 75 -7.12 3.89 -4.43
CA HIS A 75 -6.07 4.37 -5.34
C HIS A 75 -5.61 5.82 -5.05
N SER A 76 -5.71 6.26 -3.79
CA SER A 76 -5.24 7.58 -3.40
C SER A 76 -3.72 7.69 -3.61
N GLU A 77 -3.25 8.85 -4.06
CA GLU A 77 -1.82 9.18 -4.13
C GLU A 77 -1.19 9.25 -2.74
N GLN A 78 -2.01 9.46 -1.70
CA GLN A 78 -1.56 9.53 -0.33
C GLN A 78 -1.65 8.17 0.36
N ARG A 79 -0.49 7.62 0.70
CA ARG A 79 -0.39 6.45 1.59
C ARG A 79 -0.90 6.80 2.99
N LEU A 80 -1.53 5.82 3.65
CA LEU A 80 -2.00 5.95 5.03
C LEU A 80 -0.84 6.29 5.99
N GLY A 81 0.30 5.64 5.80
CA GLY A 81 1.51 5.84 6.58
C GLY A 81 1.57 4.94 7.81
N ARG A 82 2.77 4.44 8.10
CA ARG A 82 3.00 3.45 9.14
C ARG A 82 2.56 3.95 10.52
N GLY A 83 1.71 3.18 11.18
CA GLY A 83 1.12 3.48 12.49
C GLY A 83 -0.20 4.25 12.42
N ASN A 84 -0.60 4.74 11.24
CA ASN A 84 -1.88 5.44 11.09
C ASN A 84 -3.02 4.44 10.87
N SER A 85 -4.18 4.79 11.41
CA SER A 85 -5.41 4.03 11.22
C SER A 85 -6.46 4.85 10.50
N VAL A 86 -7.20 4.23 9.58
CA VAL A 86 -8.34 4.85 8.89
C VAL A 86 -9.58 3.95 8.96
N LYS A 87 -10.75 4.56 9.03
CA LYS A 87 -12.03 3.85 8.98
C LYS A 87 -12.30 3.35 7.56
N LEU A 88 -12.58 2.07 7.42
CA LEU A 88 -13.00 1.44 6.17
C LEU A 88 -14.51 1.55 5.98
N ASN A 89 -14.91 1.80 4.75
CA ASN A 89 -16.29 1.83 4.28
C ASN A 89 -16.57 0.68 3.32
N ALA A 90 -17.86 0.46 3.04
CA ALA A 90 -18.26 -0.50 2.03
C ALA A 90 -17.80 -0.04 0.65
N GLN A 91 -17.30 -0.97 -0.16
CA GLN A 91 -16.75 -0.75 -1.51
C GLN A 91 -15.40 -0.04 -1.55
N ASP A 92 -14.72 0.18 -0.43
CA ASP A 92 -13.36 0.69 -0.45
C ASP A 92 -12.40 -0.32 -1.11
N VAL A 93 -11.42 0.19 -1.84
CA VAL A 93 -10.35 -0.63 -2.43
C VAL A 93 -9.05 -0.36 -1.68
N ILE A 94 -8.40 -1.42 -1.21
CA ILE A 94 -7.11 -1.35 -0.52
C ILE A 94 -6.06 -1.85 -1.50
N SER A 95 -5.05 -1.04 -1.77
CA SER A 95 -3.91 -1.41 -2.61
C SER A 95 -2.66 -1.58 -1.74
N LEU A 96 -2.03 -2.76 -1.84
CA LEU A 96 -0.85 -3.17 -1.08
C LEU A 96 0.22 -3.66 -2.06
N GLY A 97 1.11 -2.77 -2.53
CA GLY A 97 1.99 -3.11 -3.66
C GLY A 97 1.14 -3.50 -4.88
N ASP A 98 1.35 -4.72 -5.37
CA ASP A 98 0.64 -5.29 -6.53
C ASP A 98 -0.68 -6.00 -6.19
N TYR A 99 -1.08 -6.01 -4.91
CA TYR A 99 -2.37 -6.55 -4.49
C TYR A 99 -3.44 -5.47 -4.47
N GLU A 100 -4.56 -5.76 -5.10
CA GLU A 100 -5.79 -4.98 -4.96
C GLU A 100 -6.86 -5.79 -4.23
N ILE A 101 -7.39 -5.22 -3.15
CA ILE A 101 -8.35 -5.88 -2.26
C ILE A 101 -9.60 -5.01 -2.14
N ASN A 102 -10.75 -5.54 -2.54
CA ASN A 102 -12.04 -4.89 -2.30
C ASN A 102 -12.55 -5.16 -0.88
N VAL A 103 -13.09 -4.14 -0.25
CA VAL A 103 -13.80 -4.21 1.03
C VAL A 103 -15.30 -4.24 0.78
N SER A 104 -15.97 -5.28 1.25
CA SER A 104 -17.42 -5.40 1.22
C SER A 104 -17.96 -5.54 2.64
N LEU A 105 -18.78 -4.58 3.07
CA LEU A 105 -19.49 -4.63 4.35
C LEU A 105 -20.91 -5.16 4.09
N GLY A 106 -21.23 -6.32 4.66
CA GLY A 106 -22.53 -6.95 4.45
C GLY A 106 -22.91 -7.86 5.60
N ASP A 107 -24.19 -8.24 5.65
CA ASP A 107 -24.59 -9.44 6.38
C ASP A 107 -24.21 -10.62 5.46
N ALA A 108 -23.22 -11.41 5.85
CA ALA A 108 -22.68 -12.42 4.95
C ALA A 108 -23.65 -13.60 4.80
N PRO A 109 -24.02 -13.96 3.56
CA PRO A 109 -24.17 -15.37 3.23
C PRO A 109 -23.13 -15.76 2.19
N GLY A 110 -22.16 -16.59 2.62
CA GLY A 110 -21.50 -17.59 1.80
C GLY A 110 -20.58 -17.12 0.66
N VAL A 111 -19.34 -17.61 0.71
CA VAL A 111 -18.45 -17.98 -0.42
C VAL A 111 -18.31 -16.97 -1.58
N PRO A 112 -17.10 -16.44 -1.87
CA PRO A 112 -16.85 -15.87 -3.19
C PRO A 112 -17.12 -16.97 -4.22
N ALA A 113 -18.22 -16.84 -4.97
CA ALA A 113 -18.48 -17.68 -6.11
C ALA A 113 -17.27 -17.54 -7.03
N MET A 114 -16.49 -18.62 -7.07
CA MET A 114 -15.45 -18.86 -8.05
C MET A 114 -16.08 -18.56 -9.41
N GLN A 115 -15.83 -17.37 -9.95
CA GLN A 115 -16.11 -17.09 -11.36
C GLN A 115 -15.05 -17.85 -12.13
N SER A 116 -15.24 -19.16 -12.25
CA SER A 116 -14.76 -19.89 -13.40
C SER A 116 -15.55 -19.30 -14.58
N PRO A 117 -14.94 -18.62 -15.55
CA PRO A 117 -15.58 -18.56 -16.86
C PRO A 117 -15.67 -20.02 -17.31
N GLY A 118 -16.86 -20.60 -17.18
CA GLY A 118 -17.13 -21.92 -17.74
C GLY A 118 -16.75 -21.86 -19.23
N PRO A 119 -15.99 -22.82 -19.76
CA PRO A 119 -15.73 -22.86 -21.18
C PRO A 119 -17.08 -22.93 -21.87
N THR A 120 -17.40 -21.89 -22.64
CA THR A 120 -18.48 -21.90 -23.61
C THR A 120 -18.34 -23.19 -24.43
N PRO A 121 -19.41 -23.98 -24.62
CA PRO A 121 -19.39 -25.02 -25.62
C PRO A 121 -19.27 -24.30 -26.96
N VAL A 122 -18.05 -24.27 -27.51
CA VAL A 122 -17.85 -23.92 -28.91
C VAL A 122 -18.57 -25.00 -29.70
N ALA A 123 -19.76 -24.66 -30.18
CA ALA A 123 -20.39 -25.38 -31.26
C ALA A 123 -19.38 -25.39 -32.40
N GLU A 124 -18.90 -26.56 -32.78
CA GLU A 124 -18.20 -26.74 -34.05
C GLU A 124 -19.24 -26.63 -35.16
N PRO A 125 -19.13 -25.65 -36.07
CA PRO A 125 -19.55 -25.87 -37.43
C PRO A 125 -18.33 -26.32 -38.23
N ASP A 126 -18.43 -27.55 -38.72
CA ASP A 126 -17.69 -28.08 -39.86
C ASP A 126 -17.69 -27.05 -41.00
N PHE A 127 -16.53 -26.45 -41.26
CA PHE A 127 -16.27 -25.69 -42.48
C PHE A 127 -14.87 -26.01 -42.98
N LEU A 128 -14.81 -27.04 -43.82
CA LEU A 128 -13.86 -27.14 -44.92
C LEU A 128 -13.93 -25.85 -45.77
N ASP A 129 -12.92 -24.98 -45.76
CA ASP A 129 -12.57 -24.19 -46.95
C ASP A 129 -11.19 -23.51 -46.85
N MET A 130 -10.26 -24.00 -47.66
CA MET A 130 -9.41 -23.24 -48.58
C MET A 130 -8.93 -21.82 -48.18
N GLY A 131 -7.60 -21.70 -47.99
CA GLY A 131 -6.85 -20.50 -48.38
C GLY A 131 -6.08 -19.81 -47.26
N GLU A 132 -4.80 -20.13 -47.13
CA GLU A 132 -3.80 -19.27 -46.48
C GLU A 132 -3.62 -17.96 -47.26
N PRO A 133 -3.65 -16.82 -46.56
CA PRO A 133 -2.72 -15.76 -46.90
C PRO A 133 -1.78 -15.47 -45.72
N GLU A 134 -0.48 -15.62 -45.96
CA GLU A 134 0.57 -15.17 -45.05
C GLU A 134 0.47 -13.66 -44.77
N PRO A 135 0.51 -13.21 -43.51
CA PRO A 135 0.81 -11.82 -43.21
C PRO A 135 2.33 -11.61 -43.22
N GLN A 136 2.81 -11.19 -44.38
CA GLN A 136 4.08 -10.51 -44.58
C GLN A 136 4.09 -9.15 -43.84
N TRP A 137 4.78 -9.07 -42.70
CA TRP A 137 5.28 -7.77 -42.22
C TRP A 137 6.67 -7.86 -41.59
N GLY A 138 7.66 -7.43 -42.38
CA GLY A 138 8.61 -6.44 -41.89
C GLY A 138 9.81 -6.93 -41.10
N ARG A 139 10.81 -7.45 -41.81
CA ARG A 139 12.21 -7.53 -41.37
C ARG A 139 12.80 -6.12 -41.17
N GLN A 140 13.02 -5.70 -39.91
CA GLN A 140 13.95 -4.63 -39.52
C GLN A 140 14.63 -5.06 -38.20
N GLN A 141 15.75 -5.77 -38.31
CA GLN A 141 17.13 -5.29 -38.14
C GLN A 141 17.66 -5.45 -36.71
N ALA A 142 18.52 -6.46 -36.58
CA ALA A 142 19.43 -6.65 -35.48
C ALA A 142 20.43 -5.48 -35.43
N GLY A 143 20.58 -4.91 -34.24
CA GLY A 143 21.69 -4.03 -33.87
C GLY A 143 22.17 -4.44 -32.48
N ALA A 144 23.17 -5.33 -32.45
CA ALA A 144 23.92 -5.67 -31.25
C ALA A 144 25.04 -4.65 -31.05
N ALA A 145 25.12 -4.05 -29.85
CA ALA A 145 26.34 -3.88 -29.05
C ALA A 145 25.98 -3.02 -27.85
N ALA A 146 25.89 -3.68 -26.69
CA ALA A 146 25.90 -3.04 -25.40
C ALA A 146 27.32 -2.54 -25.11
N ASP A 147 27.46 -1.24 -24.90
CA ASP A 147 28.59 -0.65 -24.18
C ASP A 147 28.00 -0.16 -22.86
N PHE A 148 28.05 -1.03 -21.85
CA PHE A 148 27.67 -0.73 -20.48
C PHE A 148 28.90 -0.13 -19.80
N ASP A 149 28.98 1.21 -19.78
CA ASP A 149 29.90 1.90 -18.88
C ASP A 149 29.15 2.22 -17.58
N ALA A 150 29.73 1.73 -16.49
CA ALA A 150 29.25 1.91 -15.14
C ALA A 150 29.58 3.33 -14.66
N ASP A 151 28.58 4.08 -14.21
CA ASP A 151 28.79 5.07 -13.15
C ASP A 151 27.56 5.11 -12.24
N PHE A 152 27.63 4.24 -11.24
CA PHE A 152 26.93 4.40 -9.99
C PHE A 152 27.77 5.36 -9.15
N ASN A 153 27.37 6.63 -9.06
CA ASN A 153 27.57 7.39 -7.83
C ASN A 153 26.58 8.57 -7.70
N GLU A 154 25.73 8.48 -6.68
CA GLU A 154 25.49 9.58 -5.75
C GLU A 154 24.75 10.83 -6.28
N ILE A 155 23.41 10.82 -6.18
CA ILE A 155 22.62 12.04 -6.06
C ILE A 155 21.96 12.01 -4.68
N ALA A 156 22.70 12.51 -3.68
CA ALA A 156 22.15 12.94 -2.41
C ALA A 156 21.17 14.12 -2.63
N PRO A 157 20.17 14.32 -1.76
CA PRO A 157 19.34 15.53 -1.82
C PRO A 157 20.21 16.79 -1.59
N PRO A 158 19.87 17.95 -2.20
CA PRO A 158 20.51 19.20 -1.83
C PRO A 158 20.06 19.59 -0.41
N ASP A 159 20.92 19.31 0.57
CA ASP A 159 20.76 19.84 1.91
C ASP A 159 20.95 21.36 1.88
N SER A 160 20.03 22.04 2.54
CA SER A 160 19.86 23.47 2.61
C SER A 160 21.15 24.21 2.97
N MET A 161 21.63 25.05 2.06
CA MET A 161 22.48 26.18 2.45
C MET A 161 21.65 27.19 3.24
N ALA A 162 21.83 27.19 4.56
CA ALA A 162 21.58 28.33 5.44
C ALA A 162 22.53 28.25 6.64
N ASP A 163 23.84 28.28 6.36
CA ASP A 163 24.85 28.62 7.36
C ASP A 163 25.04 30.14 7.29
N ASP A 164 24.26 30.83 8.10
CA ASP A 164 24.39 32.24 8.44
C ASP A 164 25.60 32.34 9.38
N GLU A 165 26.80 32.47 8.82
CA GLU A 165 27.99 32.82 9.59
C GLU A 165 27.89 34.27 10.06
N ASP A 166 27.33 34.48 11.26
CA ASP A 166 27.55 35.69 12.05
C ASP A 166 28.72 35.44 13.02
N PRO A 167 29.95 35.91 12.71
CA PRO A 167 31.08 35.76 13.61
C PRO A 167 30.99 36.76 14.77
N LEU A 168 30.62 36.24 15.95
CA LEU A 168 31.10 36.64 17.28
C LEU A 168 31.46 38.12 17.46
N GLY A 169 30.45 38.97 17.65
CA GLY A 169 30.57 40.26 18.34
C GLY A 169 30.30 40.09 19.84
N LEU A 170 31.33 39.68 20.58
CA LEU A 170 31.30 39.50 22.03
C LEU A 170 31.50 40.84 22.75
N ASP A 171 30.42 41.58 23.00
CA ASP A 171 30.40 42.68 23.97
C ASP A 171 28.96 42.93 24.45
N ALA A 172 28.56 42.26 25.54
CA ALA A 172 27.37 42.63 26.30
C ALA A 172 27.67 42.50 27.80
N ASP A 173 28.28 43.57 28.30
CA ASP A 173 28.12 44.04 29.67
C ASP A 173 26.62 44.20 29.97
N ALA A 174 26.08 43.38 30.88
CA ALA A 174 24.89 43.75 31.65
C ALA A 174 24.70 42.76 32.80
N GLN A 175 24.92 43.29 33.99
CA GLN A 175 24.92 42.61 35.28
C GLN A 175 23.52 42.13 35.65
N ASP A 176 23.40 40.84 35.93
CA ASP A 176 22.33 40.26 36.74
C ASP A 176 22.49 40.78 38.18
N GLN A 177 21.66 41.75 38.56
CA GLN A 177 21.40 42.05 39.97
C GLN A 177 19.93 41.85 40.26
N ALA A 178 19.71 40.86 41.13
CA ALA A 178 18.52 40.60 41.91
C ALA A 178 17.85 41.86 42.45
N GLU A 179 16.51 41.88 42.52
CA GLU A 179 15.75 41.92 43.79
C GLU A 179 14.28 41.51 43.52
N PRO A 180 13.67 40.63 44.33
CA PRO A 180 12.23 40.39 44.31
C PRO A 180 11.51 41.42 45.21
N SER A 181 10.76 42.35 44.62
CA SER A 181 9.91 43.27 45.38
C SER A 181 8.65 42.56 45.87
N TRP A 182 8.66 42.22 47.16
CA TRP A 182 7.46 41.94 47.94
C TRP A 182 6.70 43.25 48.19
N GLY A 183 5.41 43.27 47.88
CA GLY A 183 4.57 44.45 48.08
C GLY A 183 3.08 44.18 47.89
N GLN A 184 2.51 43.33 48.74
CA GLN A 184 1.08 43.32 49.07
C GLN A 184 0.66 44.69 49.63
N TYR A 185 -0.47 45.26 49.17
CA TYR A 185 -1.47 46.04 49.94
C TYR A 185 -2.72 46.18 49.05
N SER A 186 -3.76 45.37 49.27
CA SER A 186 -5.02 45.68 50.00
C SER A 186 -5.65 47.01 49.58
N GLU A 187 -6.68 46.99 48.73
CA GLU A 187 -8.14 47.05 49.06
C GLU A 187 -8.70 48.46 48.70
N PRO A 188 -10.01 48.72 48.79
CA PRO A 188 -11.17 48.03 48.19
C PRO A 188 -11.96 48.89 47.18
#